data_AF-A0A8B9XMB7-F1
#
_entry.id   AF-A0A8B9XMB7-F1
#
_cell.length_a   1.000
_cell.length_b   1.000
_cell.length_c   1.000
_cell.angle_alpha   90.00
_cell.angle_beta   90.00
_cell.angle_gamma   90.00
#
_symmetry.space_group_name_H-M   'P 1'
#
loop_
_entity.id
_entity.type
_entity.pdbx_description
1 polymer ?
#
loop_
_entity_poly.entity_id
_entity_poly.type
_entity_poly.pdbx_seq_one_letter_code
_entity_poly.pdbx_strand_id
1 'polypeptide(L)'
;MTIKTAKHVDANGKICLPYLHEWKHPQSDLLGLIQVMIVVFGDEPPVFSHPTVSASYPPYQATGPPNTSYMPGMPSGISAYPSGYPPNPSGYTGCPYPPGGQYPATTSSQYPSQDGTISEDTIRASLISAVSDKLRWRMKEEIGCAQAELNALKRTEEDLKKGHQKPEQMVNRLDEEVAEVDKNIELLRKKDEELSSALEKMENQSENNDIDEVIIPTAPLYKQILNLYAEENAIEDTIFYLGEHVRLLSRKQFQLRLRALMQKARRTAGLSDFY
;
A
#
# COMPACT_ATOMS: atom_id res chain seq x y z
N MET A 1 7.82 3.00 -20.61
CA MET A 1 6.97 1.91 -21.15
C MET A 1 7.37 1.67 -22.59
N THR A 2 7.38 0.41 -23.02
CA THR A 2 7.82 0.02 -24.36
C THR A 2 6.76 -0.88 -24.99
N ILE A 3 6.52 -0.70 -26.28
CA ILE A 3 5.59 -1.52 -27.06
C ILE A 3 6.25 -2.87 -27.35
N LYS A 4 5.57 -3.97 -27.05
CA LYS A 4 5.98 -5.30 -27.48
C LYS A 4 5.36 -5.56 -28.85
N THR A 5 6.22 -5.70 -29.86
CA THR A 5 5.79 -6.13 -31.19
C THR A 5 5.21 -7.53 -31.11
N ALA A 6 3.97 -7.68 -31.57
CA ALA A 6 3.23 -8.93 -31.52
C ALA A 6 2.43 -9.09 -32.81
N LYS A 7 1.79 -10.26 -32.99
CA LYS A 7 0.98 -10.57 -34.18
C LYS A 7 -0.09 -9.50 -34.46
N HIS A 8 -0.56 -8.82 -33.41
CA HIS A 8 -1.65 -7.86 -33.46
C HIS A 8 -1.22 -6.40 -33.25
N VAL A 9 0.06 -6.12 -32.96
CA VAL A 9 0.58 -4.75 -32.74
C VAL A 9 1.98 -4.58 -33.33
N ASP A 10 2.13 -3.60 -34.21
CA ASP A 10 3.40 -3.23 -34.85
C ASP A 10 4.28 -2.35 -33.94
N ALA A 11 5.57 -2.19 -34.26
CA ALA A 11 6.54 -1.39 -33.50
C ALA A 11 6.12 0.09 -33.35
N ASN A 12 5.29 0.57 -34.26
CA ASN A 12 4.71 1.91 -34.24
C ASN A 12 3.44 2.02 -33.37
N GLY A 13 3.01 0.93 -32.72
CA GLY A 13 1.78 0.85 -31.93
C GLY A 13 0.49 0.73 -32.75
N LYS A 14 0.60 0.46 -34.06
CA LYS A 14 -0.57 0.22 -34.91
C LYS A 14 -1.16 -1.16 -34.63
N ILE A 15 -2.48 -1.20 -34.45
CA ILE A 15 -3.22 -2.40 -34.10
C ILE A 15 -3.77 -3.07 -35.36
N CYS A 16 -3.40 -4.33 -35.56
CA CYS A 16 -3.76 -5.13 -36.73
C CYS A 16 -4.60 -6.34 -36.27
N LEU A 17 -5.93 -6.15 -36.19
CA LEU A 17 -6.88 -7.20 -35.84
C LEU A 17 -7.66 -7.66 -37.07
N PRO A 18 -7.98 -8.96 -37.20
CA PRO A 18 -8.85 -9.45 -38.27
C PRO A 18 -10.19 -8.70 -38.33
N TYR A 19 -10.75 -8.36 -37.16
CA TYR A 19 -11.99 -7.57 -37.03
C TYR A 19 -11.90 -6.17 -37.68
N LEU A 20 -10.72 -5.53 -37.65
CA LEU A 20 -10.50 -4.24 -38.32
C LEU A 20 -10.32 -4.40 -39.84
N HIS A 21 -9.84 -5.55 -40.31
CA HIS A 21 -9.67 -5.82 -41.75
C HIS A 21 -11.02 -6.07 -42.45
N GLU A 22 -12.01 -6.58 -41.73
CA GLU A 22 -13.34 -6.91 -42.25
C GLU A 22 -14.43 -5.90 -41.83
N TRP A 23 -14.03 -4.70 -41.39
CA TRP A 23 -14.94 -3.68 -40.88
C TRP A 23 -16.02 -3.29 -41.90
N LYS A 24 -17.29 -3.64 -41.61
CA LYS A 24 -18.45 -3.33 -42.46
C LYS A 24 -19.58 -2.78 -41.61
N HIS A 25 -19.82 -1.47 -41.70
CA HIS A 25 -20.99 -0.86 -41.08
C HIS A 25 -22.28 -1.32 -41.78
N PRO A 26 -23.37 -1.71 -41.08
CA PRO A 26 -23.59 -1.64 -39.62
C PRO A 26 -23.28 -2.92 -38.84
N GLN A 27 -22.69 -3.94 -39.48
CA GLN A 27 -22.41 -5.25 -38.87
C GLN A 27 -21.20 -5.24 -37.93
N SER A 28 -20.25 -4.33 -38.17
CA SER A 28 -19.12 -4.05 -37.29
C SER A 28 -19.40 -2.81 -36.48
N ASP A 29 -19.30 -2.93 -35.16
CA ASP A 29 -19.54 -1.86 -34.20
C ASP A 29 -18.32 -1.64 -33.30
N LEU A 30 -18.28 -0.45 -32.68
CA LEU A 30 -17.17 -0.09 -31.80
C LEU A 30 -17.14 -0.97 -30.55
N LEU A 31 -18.31 -1.40 -30.07
CA LEU A 31 -18.43 -2.27 -28.91
C LEU A 31 -17.82 -3.66 -29.20
N GLY A 32 -18.12 -4.25 -30.36
CA GLY A 32 -17.52 -5.50 -30.80
C GLY A 32 -16.01 -5.41 -30.97
N LEU A 33 -15.49 -4.30 -31.51
CA LEU A 33 -14.04 -4.06 -31.59
C LEU A 33 -13.38 -4.04 -30.21
N ILE A 34 -13.97 -3.31 -29.25
CA ILE A 34 -13.43 -3.24 -27.88
C ILE A 34 -13.44 -4.63 -27.23
N GLN A 35 -14.48 -5.42 -27.43
CA GLN A 35 -14.56 -6.77 -26.88
C GLN A 35 -13.48 -7.70 -27.47
N VAL A 36 -13.24 -7.62 -28.78
CA VAL A 36 -12.14 -8.35 -29.44
C VAL A 36 -10.78 -7.88 -28.94
N MET A 37 -10.58 -6.58 -28.72
CA MET A 37 -9.35 -6.03 -28.15
C MET A 37 -9.10 -6.51 -26.72
N ILE A 38 -10.15 -6.61 -25.89
CA ILE A 38 -10.04 -7.12 -24.51
C ILE A 38 -9.59 -8.58 -24.51
N VAL A 39 -10.15 -9.41 -25.39
CA VAL A 39 -9.76 -10.82 -25.48
C VAL A 39 -8.31 -10.96 -25.99
N VAL A 40 -7.99 -10.29 -27.10
CA VAL A 40 -6.66 -10.42 -27.73
C VAL A 40 -5.54 -9.80 -26.88
N PHE A 41 -5.76 -8.64 -26.28
CA PHE A 41 -4.76 -7.97 -25.45
C PHE A 41 -4.81 -8.36 -23.97
N GLY A 42 -5.86 -9.07 -23.54
CA GLY A 42 -5.86 -9.79 -22.28
C GLY A 42 -4.87 -10.94 -22.29
N ASP A 43 -4.82 -11.68 -23.42
CA ASP A 43 -3.86 -12.78 -23.62
C ASP A 43 -2.45 -12.27 -23.98
N GLU A 44 -2.36 -11.31 -24.90
CA GLU A 44 -1.08 -10.73 -25.34
C GLU A 44 -1.03 -9.20 -25.06
N PRO A 45 -0.63 -8.78 -23.85
CA PRO A 45 -0.57 -7.36 -23.53
C PRO A 45 0.46 -6.63 -24.41
N PRO A 46 0.12 -5.50 -25.03
CA PRO A 46 0.98 -4.86 -26.02
C PRO A 46 2.03 -3.91 -25.43
N VAL A 47 1.97 -3.60 -24.12
CA VAL A 47 2.86 -2.63 -23.48
C VAL A 47 3.40 -3.18 -22.17
N PHE A 48 4.70 -3.02 -21.95
CA PHE A 48 5.37 -3.42 -20.71
C PHE A 48 6.23 -2.28 -20.15
N SER A 49 6.46 -2.31 -18.84
CA SER A 49 7.37 -1.41 -18.14
C SER A 49 8.69 -2.12 -17.83
N HIS A 50 9.81 -1.45 -18.07
CA HIS A 50 11.09 -1.89 -17.51
C HIS A 50 11.15 -1.54 -16.01
N PRO A 51 11.76 -2.39 -15.16
CA PRO A 51 12.09 -2.00 -13.79
C PRO A 51 13.09 -0.83 -13.85
N THR A 52 12.72 0.30 -13.25
CA THR A 52 13.67 1.37 -12.95
C THR A 52 14.63 0.87 -11.89
N VAL A 53 15.89 0.62 -12.26
CA VAL A 53 16.97 0.39 -11.30
C VAL A 53 17.06 1.67 -10.45
N SER A 54 16.70 1.57 -9.18
CA SER A 54 16.70 2.68 -8.24
C SER A 54 18.09 3.30 -8.17
N ALA A 55 18.19 4.58 -8.53
CA ALA A 55 19.40 5.37 -8.32
C ALA A 55 19.74 5.40 -6.83
N SER A 56 20.98 5.03 -6.50
CA SER A 56 21.55 5.07 -5.16
C SER A 56 21.49 6.49 -4.59
N TYR A 57 20.75 6.70 -3.50
CA TYR A 57 20.79 7.95 -2.75
C TYR A 57 22.14 8.09 -2.00
N PRO A 58 22.74 9.29 -1.91
CA PRO A 58 23.95 9.52 -1.12
C PRO A 58 23.63 9.46 0.39
N PRO A 59 24.56 8.98 1.23
CA PRO A 59 24.31 8.83 2.67
C PRO A 59 24.38 10.20 3.38
N TYR A 60 23.36 10.48 4.19
CA TYR A 60 23.32 11.59 5.15
C TYR A 60 24.26 11.30 6.34
N GLN A 61 25.10 12.28 6.72
CA GLN A 61 25.85 12.26 7.98
C GLN A 61 24.99 12.83 9.12
N ALA A 62 24.82 12.07 10.19
CA ALA A 62 24.22 12.55 11.43
C ALA A 62 25.33 12.88 12.46
N THR A 63 25.35 14.14 12.90
CA THR A 63 26.19 14.64 14.00
C THR A 63 25.49 14.41 15.33
N GLY A 64 26.12 13.68 16.26
CA GLY A 64 25.68 13.53 17.65
C GLY A 64 26.85 13.32 18.63
N PRO A 65 26.72 13.68 19.93
CA PRO A 65 27.83 13.91 20.85
C PRO A 65 28.32 12.64 21.58
N PRO A 66 29.50 12.67 22.22
CA PRO A 66 30.21 11.47 22.65
C PRO A 66 29.84 11.05 24.08
N ASN A 67 29.68 9.75 24.35
CA ASN A 67 29.96 9.22 25.68
C ASN A 67 30.31 7.72 25.76
N THR A 68 31.52 7.51 26.30
CA THR A 68 32.15 6.44 27.09
C THR A 68 31.44 5.10 27.39
N SER A 69 32.05 4.04 26.84
CA SER A 69 32.59 2.80 27.49
C SER A 69 31.74 1.91 28.41
N TYR A 70 31.57 0.64 28.04
CA TYR A 70 31.90 -0.57 28.85
C TYR A 70 32.17 -1.81 27.91
N MET A 71 33.09 -2.68 28.35
CA MET A 71 33.83 -3.79 27.67
C MET A 71 33.05 -5.12 27.46
N PRO A 72 33.66 -6.31 27.14
CA PRO A 72 34.54 -6.74 26.01
C PRO A 72 34.17 -8.16 25.42
N GLY A 73 34.71 -8.57 24.26
CA GLY A 73 34.79 -10.01 23.93
C GLY A 73 35.04 -10.44 22.47
N MET A 74 36.27 -10.88 22.19
CA MET A 74 36.76 -11.80 21.13
C MET A 74 36.97 -11.33 19.67
N PRO A 75 38.06 -11.79 19.00
CA PRO A 75 38.50 -11.29 17.71
C PRO A 75 38.10 -12.23 16.56
N SER A 76 37.83 -11.68 15.39
CA SER A 76 37.90 -12.41 14.13
C SER A 76 38.33 -11.47 13.03
N GLY A 77 39.44 -11.82 12.41
CA GLY A 77 40.08 -11.05 11.36
C GLY A 77 39.67 -11.50 9.97
N ILE A 78 39.77 -10.51 9.07
CA ILE A 78 40.36 -10.59 7.72
C ILE A 78 39.46 -11.04 6.55
N SER A 79 39.28 -10.06 5.66
CA SER A 79 39.14 -10.10 4.19
C SER A 79 37.90 -10.66 3.48
N ALA A 80 37.15 -9.71 2.93
CA ALA A 80 37.03 -9.42 1.49
C ALA A 80 36.71 -10.57 0.51
N TYR A 81 35.48 -10.57 -0.02
CA TYR A 81 35.17 -10.95 -1.40
C TYR A 81 33.94 -10.18 -1.95
N PRO A 82 33.87 -9.94 -3.27
CA PRO A 82 32.79 -9.19 -3.93
C PRO A 82 31.73 -10.08 -4.61
N SER A 83 30.68 -9.40 -5.08
CA SER A 83 29.49 -9.85 -5.81
C SER A 83 29.69 -10.79 -7.01
N GLY A 84 28.64 -11.57 -7.31
CA GLY A 84 28.40 -12.15 -8.64
C GLY A 84 27.05 -12.87 -8.76
N TYR A 85 26.15 -12.35 -9.60
CA TYR A 85 24.99 -13.08 -10.15
C TYR A 85 25.44 -14.09 -11.22
N PRO A 86 24.69 -15.19 -11.46
CA PRO A 86 24.96 -16.10 -12.57
C PRO A 86 24.14 -15.74 -13.83
N PRO A 87 24.71 -15.89 -15.04
CA PRO A 87 23.94 -16.09 -16.25
C PRO A 87 24.08 -17.52 -16.79
N ASN A 88 22.96 -18.00 -17.32
CA ASN A 88 22.80 -19.25 -18.06
C ASN A 88 23.61 -19.24 -19.38
N PRO A 89 24.24 -20.35 -19.82
CA PRO A 89 24.81 -20.46 -21.15
C PRO A 89 24.06 -21.47 -22.04
N SER A 90 23.66 -21.01 -23.22
CA SER A 90 23.44 -21.85 -24.40
C SER A 90 24.27 -21.23 -25.53
N GLY A 91 25.27 -21.95 -26.02
CA GLY A 91 26.17 -21.49 -27.07
C GLY A 91 27.06 -22.62 -27.57
N TYR A 92 26.83 -23.03 -28.81
CA TYR A 92 27.70 -23.89 -29.63
C TYR A 92 29.04 -23.19 -29.92
N THR A 93 30.17 -23.89 -29.80
CA THR A 93 31.30 -23.95 -30.76
C THR A 93 32.45 -24.81 -30.22
N GLY A 94 33.06 -25.61 -31.12
CA GLY A 94 34.51 -25.82 -31.16
C GLY A 94 35.08 -27.07 -30.46
N CYS A 95 35.43 -28.09 -31.23
CA CYS A 95 36.25 -29.22 -30.80
C CYS A 95 37.68 -28.80 -30.42
N PRO A 96 38.28 -29.45 -29.40
CA PRO A 96 39.69 -29.82 -29.44
C PRO A 96 39.90 -31.32 -29.21
N TYR A 97 40.87 -31.86 -29.96
CA TYR A 97 41.39 -33.24 -29.91
C TYR A 97 41.99 -33.58 -28.52
N PRO A 98 41.84 -34.82 -28.02
CA PRO A 98 42.68 -35.32 -26.92
C PRO A 98 43.80 -36.27 -27.42
N PRO A 99 44.92 -36.34 -26.68
CA PRO A 99 46.10 -37.11 -27.05
C PRO A 99 46.00 -38.59 -26.64
N GLY A 100 46.86 -39.40 -27.27
CA GLY A 100 46.85 -40.86 -27.22
C GLY A 100 47.04 -41.51 -25.85
N GLY A 101 46.47 -42.70 -25.73
CA GLY A 101 46.60 -43.60 -24.58
C GLY A 101 46.26 -45.04 -24.95
N GLN A 102 47.32 -45.81 -25.19
CA GLN A 102 47.58 -47.23 -24.90
C GLN A 102 46.43 -48.27 -24.91
N TYR A 103 46.59 -49.26 -25.79
CA TYR A 103 45.87 -50.54 -25.83
C TYR A 103 46.22 -51.43 -24.62
N PRO A 104 45.26 -52.21 -24.09
CA PRO A 104 45.55 -53.50 -23.50
C PRO A 104 45.45 -54.60 -24.57
N ALA A 105 46.48 -55.42 -24.65
CA ALA A 105 46.47 -56.67 -25.40
C ALA A 105 45.79 -57.76 -24.57
N THR A 106 44.84 -58.49 -25.17
CA THR A 106 44.48 -59.84 -24.71
C THR A 106 44.07 -60.71 -25.88
N THR A 107 44.98 -61.65 -26.16
CA THR A 107 44.73 -63.07 -26.48
C THR A 107 43.86 -63.38 -27.69
N SER A 108 44.58 -63.73 -28.76
CA SER A 108 44.23 -64.66 -29.82
C SER A 108 43.30 -65.80 -29.38
N SER A 109 42.16 -65.92 -30.06
CA SER A 109 41.53 -67.20 -30.42
C SER A 109 40.56 -66.96 -31.58
N GLN A 110 41.04 -67.27 -32.78
CA GLN A 110 40.34 -67.25 -34.07
C GLN A 110 40.71 -68.64 -34.67
N TYR A 111 39.81 -69.52 -35.10
CA TYR A 111 38.51 -69.41 -35.78
C TYR A 111 37.62 -70.64 -35.41
N PRO A 112 36.34 -70.71 -35.85
CA PRO A 112 36.10 -71.19 -37.20
C PRO A 112 35.36 -70.17 -38.05
N SER A 113 35.70 -70.18 -39.33
CA SER A 113 34.97 -69.54 -40.42
C SER A 113 33.47 -69.78 -40.28
N GLN A 114 32.72 -68.69 -40.17
CA GLN A 114 31.33 -68.68 -40.59
C GLN A 114 31.10 -67.38 -41.33
N ASP A 115 31.08 -67.54 -42.65
CA ASP A 115 30.09 -66.95 -43.56
C ASP A 115 29.67 -65.51 -43.25
N GLY A 116 30.02 -64.60 -44.17
CA GLY A 116 29.65 -63.18 -44.15
C GLY A 116 28.17 -62.95 -44.42
N THR A 117 27.29 -63.59 -43.65
CA THR A 117 25.86 -63.33 -43.64
C THR A 117 25.51 -62.96 -42.21
N ILE A 118 25.26 -61.67 -41.96
CA ILE A 118 24.71 -61.20 -40.68
C ILE A 118 23.51 -62.11 -40.38
N SER A 119 23.58 -62.90 -39.30
CA SER A 119 22.49 -63.82 -38.98
C SER A 119 21.20 -63.03 -38.84
N GLU A 120 20.13 -63.53 -39.43
CA GLU A 120 18.82 -62.86 -39.44
C GLU A 120 18.35 -62.52 -38.02
N ASP A 121 18.74 -63.34 -37.03
CA ASP A 121 18.50 -63.12 -35.61
C ASP A 121 19.22 -61.89 -35.05
N THR A 122 20.43 -61.58 -35.52
CA THR A 122 21.16 -60.36 -35.12
C THR A 122 20.47 -59.10 -35.69
N ILE A 123 19.97 -59.17 -36.92
CA ILE A 123 19.21 -58.08 -37.54
C ILE A 123 17.87 -57.89 -36.82
N ARG A 124 17.15 -58.99 -36.52
CA ARG A 124 15.90 -58.97 -35.76
C ARG A 124 16.11 -58.40 -34.36
N ALA A 125 17.16 -58.79 -33.65
CA ALA A 125 17.50 -58.22 -32.35
C ALA A 125 17.82 -56.72 -32.42
N SER A 126 18.57 -56.29 -33.44
CA SER A 126 18.88 -54.87 -33.68
C SER A 126 17.61 -54.05 -33.97
N LEU A 127 16.71 -54.56 -34.81
CA LEU A 127 15.43 -53.90 -35.12
C LEU A 127 14.51 -53.84 -33.89
N ILE A 128 14.41 -54.92 -33.12
CA ILE A 128 13.63 -54.93 -31.87
C ILE A 128 14.20 -53.93 -30.86
N SER A 129 15.53 -53.87 -30.70
CA SER A 129 16.17 -52.87 -29.83
C SER A 129 15.91 -51.46 -30.33
N ALA A 130 16.08 -51.19 -31.63
CA ALA A 130 15.88 -49.88 -32.22
C ALA A 130 14.41 -49.40 -32.08
N VAL A 131 13.44 -50.29 -32.27
CA VAL A 131 12.02 -49.99 -32.04
C VAL A 131 11.74 -49.76 -30.55
N SER A 132 12.30 -50.59 -29.68
CA SER A 132 12.14 -50.45 -28.22
C SER A 132 12.77 -49.14 -27.70
N ASP A 133 13.95 -48.77 -28.20
CA ASP A 133 14.61 -47.51 -27.88
C ASP A 133 13.81 -46.32 -28.41
N LYS A 134 13.30 -46.39 -29.64
CA LYS A 134 12.45 -45.33 -30.21
C LYS A 134 11.16 -45.13 -29.42
N LEU A 135 10.54 -46.22 -28.97
CA LEU A 135 9.36 -46.16 -28.10
C LEU A 135 9.69 -45.54 -26.75
N ARG A 136 10.80 -45.95 -26.11
CA ARG A 136 11.28 -45.34 -24.85
C ARG A 136 11.54 -43.83 -25.01
N TRP A 137 12.17 -43.42 -26.10
CA TRP A 137 12.42 -42.01 -26.38
C TRP A 137 11.13 -41.20 -26.52
N ARG A 138 10.15 -41.70 -27.31
CA ARG A 138 8.85 -41.04 -27.46
C ARG A 138 8.07 -40.98 -26.15
N MET A 139 8.08 -42.05 -25.37
CA MET A 139 7.41 -42.08 -24.08
C MET A 139 8.06 -41.10 -23.09
N LYS A 140 9.39 -40.97 -23.08
CA LYS A 140 10.10 -40.02 -22.22
C LYS A 140 9.84 -38.57 -22.63
N GLU A 141 9.73 -38.30 -23.93
CA GLU A 141 9.36 -36.99 -24.47
C GLU A 141 7.94 -36.61 -24.03
N GLU A 142 6.96 -37.49 -24.26
CA GLU A 142 5.56 -37.26 -23.84
C GLU A 142 5.43 -37.07 -22.32
N ILE A 143 6.12 -37.88 -21.51
CA ILE A 143 6.14 -37.72 -20.05
C ILE A 143 6.77 -36.37 -19.66
N GLY A 144 7.84 -35.97 -20.33
CA GLY A 144 8.48 -34.66 -20.11
C GLY A 144 7.55 -33.50 -20.44
N CYS A 145 6.84 -33.59 -21.56
CA CYS A 145 5.83 -32.60 -21.98
C CYS A 145 4.66 -32.53 -20.99
N ALA A 146 4.07 -33.67 -20.62
CA ALA A 146 2.99 -33.72 -19.65
C ALA A 146 3.41 -33.18 -18.27
N GLN A 147 4.65 -33.47 -17.84
CA GLN A 147 5.18 -32.92 -16.59
C GLN A 147 5.37 -31.41 -16.65
N ALA A 148 5.82 -30.87 -17.78
CA ALA A 148 5.95 -29.42 -18.00
C ALA A 148 4.58 -28.73 -18.00
N GLU A 149 3.59 -29.34 -18.65
CA GLU A 149 2.20 -28.88 -18.66
C GLU A 149 1.59 -28.87 -17.25
N LEU A 150 1.77 -29.96 -16.48
CA LEU A 150 1.32 -30.03 -15.10
C LEU A 150 1.94 -28.93 -14.24
N ASN A 151 3.25 -28.67 -14.41
CA ASN A 151 3.92 -27.59 -13.69
C ASN A 151 3.40 -26.20 -14.11
N ALA A 152 3.05 -26.00 -15.38
CA ALA A 152 2.43 -24.76 -15.85
C ALA A 152 1.04 -24.59 -15.24
N LEU A 153 0.21 -25.63 -15.26
CA LEU A 153 -1.12 -25.64 -14.67
C LEU A 153 -1.07 -25.35 -13.16
N LYS A 154 -0.11 -25.93 -12.43
CA LYS A 154 0.06 -25.65 -11.00
C LYS A 154 0.37 -24.18 -10.71
N ARG A 155 1.18 -23.53 -11.54
CA ARG A 155 1.42 -22.08 -11.41
C ARG A 155 0.14 -21.29 -11.66
N THR A 156 -0.62 -21.65 -12.70
CA THR A 156 -1.90 -20.98 -12.98
C THR A 156 -2.93 -21.19 -11.87
N GLU A 157 -2.95 -22.36 -11.22
CA GLU A 157 -3.79 -22.64 -10.05
C GLU A 157 -3.41 -21.74 -8.86
N GLU A 158 -2.12 -21.61 -8.57
CA GLU A 158 -1.63 -20.75 -7.50
C GLU A 158 -1.97 -19.27 -7.76
N ASP A 159 -1.81 -18.82 -9.00
CA ASP A 159 -2.14 -17.44 -9.39
C ASP A 159 -3.65 -17.19 -9.37
N LEU A 160 -4.46 -18.17 -9.76
CA LEU A 160 -5.91 -18.09 -9.65
C LEU A 160 -6.35 -18.06 -8.17
N LYS A 161 -5.71 -18.85 -7.32
CA LYS A 161 -5.98 -18.86 -5.87
C LYS A 161 -5.64 -17.51 -5.23
N LYS A 162 -4.50 -16.91 -5.59
CA LYS A 162 -4.16 -15.53 -5.17
C LYS A 162 -5.15 -14.52 -5.75
N GLY A 163 -5.58 -14.73 -6.99
CA GLY A 163 -6.57 -13.92 -7.69
C GLY A 163 -7.95 -14.00 -7.05
N HIS A 164 -8.29 -15.11 -6.38
CA HIS A 164 -9.53 -15.28 -5.62
C HIS A 164 -9.44 -14.65 -4.23
N GLN A 165 -8.33 -14.88 -3.53
CA GLN A 165 -8.13 -14.39 -2.16
C GLN A 165 -8.18 -12.85 -2.06
N LYS A 166 -7.71 -12.14 -3.09
CA LYS A 166 -7.70 -10.67 -3.12
C LYS A 166 -9.11 -10.06 -3.15
N PRO A 167 -9.99 -10.37 -4.13
CA PRO A 167 -11.41 -10.03 -4.10
C PRO A 167 -12.11 -10.47 -2.82
N GLU A 168 -11.84 -11.67 -2.31
CA GLU A 168 -12.47 -12.14 -1.07
C GLU A 168 -12.12 -11.24 0.12
N GLN A 169 -10.84 -10.86 0.27
CA GLN A 169 -10.41 -9.89 1.27
C GLN A 169 -11.05 -8.51 1.06
N MET A 170 -11.21 -8.09 -0.20
CA MET A 170 -11.84 -6.81 -0.54
C MET A 170 -13.33 -6.80 -0.19
N VAL A 171 -14.04 -7.89 -0.46
CA VAL A 171 -15.45 -8.06 -0.10
C VAL A 171 -15.61 -8.01 1.41
N ASN A 172 -14.82 -8.78 2.16
CA ASN A 172 -14.88 -8.76 3.63
C ASN A 172 -14.59 -7.36 4.20
N ARG A 173 -13.61 -6.64 3.64
CA ARG A 173 -13.33 -5.26 4.06
C ARG A 173 -14.50 -4.33 3.74
N LEU A 174 -15.10 -4.44 2.56
CA LEU A 174 -16.26 -3.63 2.20
C LEU A 174 -17.45 -3.91 3.11
N ASP A 175 -17.68 -5.17 3.49
CA ASP A 175 -18.75 -5.52 4.44
C ASP A 175 -18.49 -4.92 5.83
N GLU A 176 -17.23 -4.93 6.30
CA GLU A 176 -16.83 -4.25 7.54
C GLU A 176 -17.03 -2.73 7.47
N GLU A 177 -16.61 -2.10 6.37
CA GLU A 177 -16.76 -0.66 6.13
C GLU A 177 -18.23 -0.24 6.07
N VAL A 178 -19.09 -1.04 5.40
CA VAL A 178 -20.54 -0.80 5.36
C VAL A 178 -21.14 -0.88 6.75
N ALA A 179 -20.79 -1.91 7.54
CA ALA A 179 -21.28 -2.04 8.91
C ALA A 179 -20.83 -0.89 9.82
N GLU A 180 -19.60 -0.39 9.63
CA GLU A 180 -19.10 0.77 10.36
C GLU A 180 -19.84 2.06 9.97
N VAL A 181 -20.07 2.27 8.68
CA VAL A 181 -20.82 3.44 8.18
C VAL A 181 -22.26 3.41 8.69
N ASP A 182 -22.93 2.26 8.66
CA ASP A 182 -24.30 2.13 9.19
C ASP A 182 -24.36 2.44 10.69
N LYS A 183 -23.38 1.98 11.46
CA LYS A 183 -23.26 2.32 12.88
C LYS A 183 -23.03 3.81 13.10
N ASN A 184 -22.22 4.45 12.26
CA ASN A 184 -21.98 5.89 12.33
C ASN A 184 -23.23 6.70 11.96
N ILE A 185 -23.99 6.27 10.96
CA ILE A 185 -25.28 6.87 10.60
C ILE A 185 -26.25 6.80 11.76
N GLU A 186 -26.37 5.64 12.42
CA GLU A 186 -27.26 5.47 13.58
C GLU A 186 -26.85 6.38 14.75
N LEU A 187 -25.55 6.48 15.03
CA LEU A 187 -25.03 7.37 16.06
C LEU A 187 -25.36 8.84 15.75
N LEU A 188 -25.16 9.27 14.50
CA LEU A 188 -25.44 10.64 14.08
C LEU A 188 -26.95 10.94 14.14
N ARG A 189 -27.80 10.02 13.69
CA ARG A 189 -29.26 10.19 13.81
C ARG A 189 -29.70 10.34 15.26
N LYS A 190 -29.18 9.50 16.16
CA LYS A 190 -29.47 9.63 17.59
C LYS A 190 -29.01 10.98 18.14
N LYS A 191 -27.85 11.47 17.71
CA LYS A 191 -27.33 12.79 18.12
C LYS A 191 -28.18 13.94 17.57
N ASP A 192 -28.64 13.84 16.34
CA ASP A 192 -29.54 14.81 15.73
C ASP A 192 -30.89 14.84 16.46
N GLU A 193 -31.43 13.69 16.88
CA GLU A 193 -32.64 13.61 17.70
C GLU A 193 -32.43 14.23 19.10
N GLU A 194 -31.30 13.94 19.75
CA GLU A 194 -30.93 14.53 21.04
C GLU A 194 -30.83 16.07 20.95
N LEU A 195 -30.19 16.58 19.90
CA LEU A 195 -30.04 18.01 19.64
C LEU A 195 -31.38 18.66 19.29
N SER A 196 -32.18 18.03 18.44
CA SER A 196 -33.51 18.53 18.08
C SER A 196 -34.42 18.63 19.29
N SER A 197 -34.42 17.61 20.17
CA SER A 197 -35.18 17.65 21.43
C SER A 197 -34.65 18.72 22.39
N ALA A 198 -33.33 18.95 22.43
CA ALA A 198 -32.75 20.04 23.23
C ALA A 198 -33.15 21.41 22.70
N LEU A 199 -33.16 21.60 21.37
CA LEU A 199 -33.61 22.83 20.73
C LEU A 199 -35.08 23.10 20.99
N GLU A 200 -35.97 22.11 20.84
CA GLU A 200 -37.40 22.27 21.16
C GLU A 200 -37.61 22.67 22.63
N LYS A 201 -36.83 22.10 23.56
CA LYS A 201 -36.89 22.49 24.98
C LYS A 201 -36.44 23.94 25.19
N MET A 202 -35.38 24.37 24.50
CA MET A 202 -34.89 25.75 24.56
C MET A 202 -35.84 26.74 23.90
N GLU A 203 -36.50 26.35 22.79
CA GLU A 203 -37.51 27.16 22.10
C GLU A 203 -38.76 27.33 22.96
N ASN A 204 -39.22 26.28 23.65
CA ASN A 204 -40.32 26.39 24.61
C ASN A 204 -39.97 27.24 25.85
N GLN A 205 -38.68 27.47 26.14
CA GLN A 205 -38.20 28.36 27.20
C GLN A 205 -37.91 29.79 26.70
N SER A 206 -38.08 30.06 25.40
CA SER A 206 -37.51 31.24 24.72
C SER A 206 -38.20 32.58 24.99
N GLU A 207 -39.33 32.63 25.68
CA GLU A 207 -39.96 33.93 26.00
C GLU A 207 -39.11 34.81 26.96
N ASN A 208 -38.03 34.28 27.56
CA ASN A 208 -37.19 35.00 28.54
C ASN A 208 -35.68 34.67 28.46
N ASN A 209 -35.14 34.34 27.28
CA ASN A 209 -33.70 34.07 27.15
C ASN A 209 -32.89 35.38 27.11
N ASP A 210 -32.59 35.94 28.28
CA ASP A 210 -31.54 36.94 28.41
C ASP A 210 -30.18 36.27 28.14
N ILE A 211 -29.42 36.81 27.18
CA ILE A 211 -28.12 36.24 26.77
C ILE A 211 -27.12 36.26 27.93
N ASP A 212 -27.33 37.16 28.89
CA ASP A 212 -26.51 37.33 30.09
C ASP A 212 -26.69 36.18 31.11
N GLU A 213 -27.73 35.34 30.97
CA GLU A 213 -27.94 34.17 31.85
C GLU A 213 -27.25 32.90 31.32
N VAL A 214 -26.77 32.89 30.07
CA VAL A 214 -26.12 31.71 29.46
C VAL A 214 -24.77 31.42 30.11
N ILE A 215 -24.04 32.46 30.53
CA ILE A 215 -22.72 32.34 31.16
C ILE A 215 -22.75 33.10 32.48
N ILE A 216 -23.04 32.37 33.55
CA ILE A 216 -22.96 32.90 34.92
C ILE A 216 -21.69 32.42 35.64
N PRO A 217 -21.12 33.23 36.54
CA PRO A 217 -20.04 32.78 37.39
C PRO A 217 -20.45 31.58 38.25
N THR A 218 -19.53 30.64 38.46
CA THR A 218 -19.77 29.35 39.14
C THR A 218 -20.21 29.48 40.60
N ALA A 219 -19.98 30.64 41.23
CA ALA A 219 -20.36 30.90 42.61
C ALA A 219 -20.95 32.32 42.78
N PRO A 220 -21.86 32.53 43.75
CA PRO A 220 -22.44 33.86 44.02
C PRO A 220 -21.39 34.93 44.34
N LEU A 221 -20.28 34.55 44.98
CA LEU A 221 -19.17 35.45 45.27
C LEU A 221 -18.46 35.93 44.00
N TYR A 222 -18.26 35.04 43.01
CA TYR A 222 -17.69 35.42 41.72
C TYR A 222 -18.65 36.30 40.90
N LYS A 223 -19.98 36.07 41.02
CA LYS A 223 -21.00 36.97 40.47
C LYS A 223 -20.93 38.36 41.09
N GLN A 224 -20.76 38.43 42.41
CA GLN A 224 -20.56 39.70 43.10
C GLN A 224 -19.29 40.42 42.62
N ILE A 225 -18.17 39.71 42.47
CA ILE A 225 -16.92 40.27 41.94
C ILE A 225 -17.12 40.78 40.52
N LEU A 226 -17.80 40.03 39.64
CA LEU A 226 -18.07 40.46 38.27
C LEU A 226 -18.90 41.75 38.23
N ASN A 227 -19.96 41.83 39.03
CA ASN A 227 -20.80 43.03 39.11
C ASN A 227 -20.03 44.23 39.65
N LEU A 228 -19.25 44.05 40.73
CA LEU A 228 -18.41 45.13 41.28
C LEU A 228 -17.39 45.64 40.26
N TYR A 229 -16.87 44.75 39.41
CA TYR A 229 -15.95 45.12 38.35
C TYR A 229 -16.64 45.93 37.26
N ALA A 230 -17.80 45.47 36.78
CA ALA A 230 -18.59 46.19 35.79
C ALA A 230 -19.04 47.57 36.31
N GLU A 231 -19.50 47.64 37.56
CA GLU A 231 -19.89 48.90 38.22
C GLU A 231 -18.72 49.88 38.32
N GLU A 232 -17.52 49.43 38.69
CA GLU A 232 -16.35 50.31 38.79
C GLU A 232 -15.98 50.94 37.44
N ASN A 233 -15.96 50.14 36.36
CA ASN A 233 -15.66 50.64 35.01
C ASN A 233 -16.79 51.53 34.47
N ALA A 234 -18.05 51.17 34.68
CA ALA A 234 -19.18 51.99 34.26
C ALA A 234 -19.16 53.38 34.92
N ILE A 235 -18.75 53.45 36.19
CA ILE A 235 -18.55 54.69 36.93
C ILE A 235 -17.37 55.48 36.34
N GLU A 236 -16.26 54.81 36.02
CA GLU A 236 -15.09 55.44 35.39
C GLU A 236 -15.44 56.04 34.02
N ASP A 237 -16.20 55.32 33.21
CA ASP A 237 -16.69 55.79 31.91
C ASP A 237 -17.66 56.96 32.08
N THR A 238 -18.63 56.88 33.00
CA THR A 238 -19.53 58.03 33.26
C THR A 238 -18.76 59.23 33.77
N ILE A 239 -17.72 59.05 34.58
CA ILE A 239 -16.83 60.12 35.00
C ILE A 239 -16.09 60.73 33.81
N PHE A 240 -15.56 59.90 32.92
CA PHE A 240 -14.86 60.35 31.73
C PHE A 240 -15.77 61.21 30.84
N TYR A 241 -17.01 60.77 30.61
CA TYR A 241 -17.97 61.49 29.76
C TYR A 241 -18.67 62.68 30.44
N LEU A 242 -18.92 62.67 31.76
CA LEU A 242 -19.52 63.81 32.48
C LEU A 242 -18.52 64.91 32.89
N GLY A 243 -17.22 64.67 32.80
CA GLY A 243 -16.18 65.64 33.13
C GLY A 243 -16.13 66.04 34.62
N GLU A 244 -15.48 67.18 34.91
CA GLU A 244 -15.10 67.61 36.28
C GLU A 244 -16.28 68.08 37.17
N HIS A 245 -17.49 68.15 36.63
CA HIS A 245 -18.63 68.83 37.26
C HIS A 245 -19.47 67.97 38.24
N VAL A 246 -19.15 66.69 38.43
CA VAL A 246 -19.89 65.81 39.36
C VAL A 246 -19.15 65.72 40.70
N ARG A 247 -19.81 66.17 41.79
CA ARG A 247 -19.41 66.15 43.21
C ARG A 247 -18.28 65.16 43.54
N LEU A 248 -17.04 65.65 43.49
CA LEU A 248 -15.79 64.89 43.64
C LEU A 248 -15.62 64.12 44.96
N LEU A 249 -16.23 64.59 46.07
CA LEU A 249 -16.06 63.95 47.39
C LEU A 249 -16.89 62.67 47.55
N SER A 250 -18.18 62.73 47.22
CA SER A 250 -19.07 61.56 47.24
C SER A 250 -18.62 60.51 46.21
N ARG A 251 -18.08 60.98 45.08
CA ARG A 251 -17.47 60.19 44.00
C ARG A 251 -16.24 59.41 44.44
N LYS A 252 -15.25 60.07 45.07
CA LYS A 252 -14.04 59.40 45.59
C LYS A 252 -14.37 58.41 46.70
N GLN A 253 -15.29 58.76 47.60
CA GLN A 253 -15.70 57.87 48.69
C GLN A 253 -16.42 56.62 48.17
N PHE A 254 -17.27 56.76 47.14
CA PHE A 254 -17.97 55.62 46.54
C PHE A 254 -17.01 54.69 45.78
N GLN A 255 -16.11 55.24 44.95
CA GLN A 255 -15.11 54.44 44.22
C GLN A 255 -14.13 53.74 45.18
N LEU A 256 -13.67 54.42 46.23
CA LEU A 256 -12.82 53.81 47.27
C LEU A 256 -13.54 52.69 48.02
N ARG A 257 -14.85 52.86 48.29
CA ARG A 257 -15.67 51.83 48.92
C ARG A 257 -15.87 50.61 48.02
N LEU A 258 -16.10 50.82 46.72
CA LEU A 258 -16.19 49.75 45.72
C LEU A 258 -14.86 48.98 45.61
N ARG A 259 -13.72 49.68 45.51
CA ARG A 259 -12.39 49.05 45.52
C ARG A 259 -12.10 48.27 46.80
N ALA A 260 -12.45 48.83 47.96
CA ALA A 260 -12.28 48.15 49.24
C ALA A 260 -13.16 46.89 49.33
N LEU A 261 -14.39 46.96 48.82
CA LEU A 261 -15.31 45.81 48.79
C LEU A 261 -14.82 44.74 47.80
N MET A 262 -14.33 45.15 46.63
CA MET A 262 -13.72 44.28 45.63
C MET A 262 -12.49 43.54 46.19
N GLN A 263 -11.57 44.25 46.84
CA GLN A 263 -10.40 43.65 47.50
C GLN A 263 -10.84 42.62 48.54
N LYS A 264 -11.82 42.97 49.39
CA LYS A 264 -12.35 42.04 50.39
C LYS A 264 -12.99 40.79 49.76
N ALA A 265 -13.74 40.96 48.68
CA ALA A 265 -14.35 39.85 47.95
C ALA A 265 -13.29 38.96 47.29
N ARG A 266 -12.25 39.53 46.68
CA ARG A 266 -11.11 38.82 46.09
C ARG A 266 -10.31 38.02 47.11
N ARG A 267 -9.99 38.61 48.27
CA ARG A 267 -9.35 37.87 49.40
C ARG A 267 -10.16 36.65 49.81
N THR A 268 -11.46 36.86 49.94
CA THR A 268 -12.40 35.80 50.36
C THR A 268 -12.51 34.71 49.29
N ALA A 269 -12.35 35.07 48.02
CA ALA A 269 -12.34 34.17 46.89
C ALA A 269 -10.97 33.52 46.59
N GLY A 270 -9.93 33.82 47.39
CA GLY A 270 -8.56 33.32 47.17
C GLY A 270 -7.84 33.93 45.96
N LEU A 271 -8.34 35.06 45.45
CA LEU A 271 -7.77 35.78 44.30
C LEU A 271 -6.77 36.85 44.78
N SER A 272 -5.84 37.20 43.90
CA SER A 272 -4.85 38.25 44.14
C SER A 272 -5.51 39.57 44.50
N ASP A 273 -4.98 40.23 45.53
CA ASP A 273 -5.44 41.53 46.02
C ASP A 273 -5.14 42.71 45.09
N PHE A 274 -4.20 42.51 44.17
CA PHE A 274 -3.70 43.57 43.31
C PHE A 274 -4.52 43.66 42.03
N TYR A 275 -4.92 44.90 41.74
CA TYR A 275 -5.37 45.40 40.45
C TYR A 275 -4.30 46.36 39.95
#